data_AF-A0AAU2ULJ3-F1
#
_entry.id   AF-A0AAU2ULJ3-F1
#
_cell.length_a   1.000
_cell.length_b   1.000
_cell.length_c   1.000
_cell.angle_alpha   90.00
_cell.angle_beta   90.00
_cell.angle_gamma   90.00
#
_symmetry.space_group_name_H-M   'P 1'
#
loop_
_entity.id
_entity.type
_entity.pdbx_description
1 polymer ?
#
loop_
_entity_poly.entity_id
_entity_poly.type
_entity_poly.pdbx_seq_one_letter_code
_entity_poly.pdbx_strand_id
1 'polypeptide(L)'
;MGFYDFRCAVTGISLRGIDAVLVGLRPVGDRYRPLTLGIVGEYNRLGSIDGIEEDSHTDLVSEYFHRRARAGDFVMDPGYADDYGNPPRDIENLLAYFERNVSDSSEEHPAATLFGRRVFSTLVARPVWTALASAFAPGGGTYETWYEEIFAGSAETKEMYRDLIRELARHIEELSAVNGFLDSRGLGWSIPDSDEIGGQHFGPEMREYLDAARSGFHDVPGVLEALTEYEQRVGDLLDD
;
A
#
# COMPACT_ATOMS: atom_id res chain seq x y z
N MET A 1 -3.06 22.58 0.95
CA MET A 1 -3.07 21.69 -0.23
C MET A 1 -4.51 21.30 -0.52
N GLY A 2 -4.85 21.08 -1.80
CA GLY A 2 -6.14 20.47 -2.17
C GLY A 2 -6.06 18.95 -2.07
N PHE A 3 -7.22 18.29 -2.02
CA PHE A 3 -7.31 16.83 -2.11
C PHE A 3 -6.96 16.35 -3.52
N TYR A 4 -6.43 15.14 -3.61
CA TYR A 4 -6.28 14.38 -4.83
C TYR A 4 -6.50 12.89 -4.54
N ASP A 5 -7.02 12.18 -5.54
CA ASP A 5 -7.50 10.81 -5.38
C ASP A 5 -6.61 9.84 -6.18
N PHE A 6 -6.25 8.70 -5.60
CA PHE A 6 -5.48 7.63 -6.23
C PHE A 6 -6.40 6.50 -6.68
N ARG A 7 -5.89 5.69 -7.62
CA ARG A 7 -6.51 4.44 -8.04
C ARG A 7 -5.97 3.29 -7.20
N CYS A 8 -6.81 2.29 -6.96
CA CYS A 8 -6.43 1.01 -6.37
C CYS A 8 -5.39 0.34 -7.27
N ALA A 9 -4.22 0.03 -6.75
CA ALA A 9 -3.11 -0.53 -7.52
C ALA A 9 -3.41 -1.90 -8.14
N VAL A 10 -4.40 -2.62 -7.62
CA VAL A 10 -4.82 -3.90 -8.18
C VAL A 10 -5.90 -3.72 -9.24
N THR A 11 -7.02 -3.07 -8.91
CA THR A 11 -8.21 -3.06 -9.78
C THR A 11 -8.38 -1.79 -10.60
N GLY A 12 -7.65 -0.72 -10.28
CA GLY A 12 -7.76 0.58 -10.96
C GLY A 12 -8.96 1.44 -10.53
N ILE A 13 -9.84 0.96 -9.65
CA ILE A 13 -10.95 1.77 -9.13
C ILE A 13 -10.45 2.97 -8.33
N SER A 14 -11.22 4.05 -8.29
CA SER A 14 -10.93 5.18 -7.41
C SER A 14 -10.95 4.74 -5.94
N LEU A 15 -10.03 5.29 -5.14
CA LEU A 15 -10.03 5.11 -3.69
C LEU A 15 -10.87 6.17 -2.95
N ARG A 16 -11.45 7.14 -3.67
CA ARG A 16 -12.28 8.19 -3.08
C ARG A 16 -13.49 7.57 -2.37
N GLY A 17 -13.56 7.75 -1.06
CA GLY A 17 -14.69 7.31 -0.23
C GLY A 17 -14.64 5.84 0.21
N ILE A 18 -13.48 5.18 0.12
CA ILE A 18 -13.31 3.80 0.61
C ILE A 18 -12.04 3.65 1.45
N ASP A 19 -12.09 2.80 2.47
CA ASP A 19 -10.91 2.35 3.21
C ASP A 19 -9.90 1.69 2.26
N ALA A 20 -8.63 1.77 2.63
CA ALA A 20 -7.54 1.21 1.87
C ALA A 20 -6.57 0.41 2.74
N VAL A 21 -5.84 -0.47 2.08
CA VAL A 21 -4.68 -1.16 2.63
C VAL A 21 -3.44 -0.59 1.94
N LEU A 22 -2.55 0.02 2.73
CA LEU A 22 -1.28 0.54 2.27
C LEU A 22 -0.20 -0.53 2.40
N VAL A 23 0.61 -0.68 1.36
CA VAL A 23 1.83 -1.49 1.38
C VAL A 23 3.02 -0.60 1.06
N GLY A 24 4.01 -0.57 1.95
CA GLY A 24 5.30 0.06 1.70
C GLY A 24 6.08 -0.78 0.70
N LEU A 25 6.66 -0.14 -0.31
CA LEU A 25 7.38 -0.76 -1.42
C LEU A 25 8.82 -0.29 -1.48
N ARG A 26 9.70 -1.18 -1.94
CA ARG A 26 11.07 -0.84 -2.31
C ARG A 26 11.35 -1.20 -3.77
N PRO A 27 12.17 -0.41 -4.47
CA PRO A 27 12.61 -0.75 -5.82
C PRO A 27 13.62 -1.92 -5.80
N VAL A 28 13.44 -2.88 -6.71
CA VAL A 28 14.33 -4.03 -6.95
C VAL A 28 14.47 -4.23 -8.46
N GLY A 29 15.51 -3.65 -9.04
CA GLY A 29 15.62 -3.52 -10.50
C GLY A 29 14.48 -2.65 -11.03
N ASP A 30 13.84 -3.06 -12.11
CA ASP A 30 12.73 -2.34 -12.75
C ASP A 30 11.35 -2.68 -12.14
N ARG A 31 11.32 -3.26 -10.93
CA ARG A 31 10.10 -3.72 -10.25
C ARG A 31 10.08 -3.25 -8.81
N TYR A 32 8.90 -3.30 -8.20
CA TYR A 32 8.73 -3.08 -6.78
C TYR A 32 8.51 -4.38 -6.02
N ARG A 33 8.97 -4.43 -4.77
CA ARG A 33 8.66 -5.49 -3.82
C ARG A 33 8.14 -4.91 -2.51
N PRO A 34 7.25 -5.62 -1.81
CA PRO A 34 6.84 -5.24 -0.46
C PRO A 34 8.04 -5.07 0.46
N LEU A 35 8.00 -4.02 1.26
CA LEU A 35 8.88 -3.73 2.39
C LEU A 35 8.11 -3.86 3.71
N THR A 36 6.80 -3.60 3.70
CA THR A 36 5.90 -3.81 4.85
C THR A 36 4.86 -4.88 4.52
N LEU A 37 4.17 -5.39 5.54
CA LEU A 37 2.87 -6.05 5.35
C LEU A 37 1.78 -4.99 5.10
N GLY A 38 0.55 -5.42 4.82
CA GLY A 38 -0.58 -4.49 4.64
C GLY A 38 -0.93 -3.74 5.92
N ILE A 39 -1.09 -2.42 5.82
CA ILE A 39 -1.55 -1.52 6.89
C ILE A 39 -2.94 -1.01 6.51
N VAL A 40 -3.93 -1.22 7.36
CA VAL A 40 -5.32 -0.86 7.09
C VAL A 40 -5.61 0.53 7.66
N GLY A 41 -6.31 1.37 6.88
CA GLY A 41 -6.80 2.68 7.33
C GLY A 41 -7.81 3.29 6.36
N GLU A 42 -8.26 4.50 6.70
CA GLU A 42 -9.18 5.30 5.88
C GLU A 42 -8.38 6.07 4.82
N TYR A 43 -8.79 6.02 3.55
CA TYR A 43 -8.09 6.76 2.50
C TYR A 43 -8.22 8.28 2.73
N ASN A 44 -7.09 8.96 2.89
CA ASN A 44 -7.08 10.36 3.36
C ASN A 44 -7.19 11.40 2.23
N ARG A 45 -7.36 10.96 0.98
CA ARG A 45 -7.44 11.83 -0.22
C ARG A 45 -6.20 12.70 -0.42
N LEU A 46 -5.05 12.21 0.04
CA LEU A 46 -3.73 12.77 -0.13
C LEU A 46 -2.72 11.65 -0.48
N GLY A 47 -3.17 10.58 -1.12
CA GLY A 47 -2.30 9.47 -1.53
C GLY A 47 -1.84 8.52 -0.41
N SER A 48 -2.38 8.66 0.81
CA SER A 48 -2.06 7.81 1.97
C SER A 48 -3.33 7.37 2.72
N ILE A 49 -3.15 6.81 3.91
CA ILE A 49 -4.20 6.43 4.85
C ILE A 49 -4.04 7.17 6.18
N ASP A 50 -5.18 7.47 6.82
CA ASP A 50 -5.31 7.97 8.19
C ASP A 50 -6.20 6.99 8.98
N GLY A 51 -6.41 7.22 10.28
CA GLY A 51 -7.32 6.40 11.10
C GLY A 51 -6.87 4.94 11.14
N ILE A 52 -5.56 4.73 11.20
CA ILE A 52 -4.93 3.41 11.06
C ILE A 52 -5.41 2.45 12.14
N GLU A 53 -5.75 1.22 11.72
CA GLU A 53 -6.03 0.11 12.65
C GLU A 53 -4.71 -0.37 13.26
N GLU A 54 -4.26 0.31 14.33
CA GLU A 54 -2.98 0.00 14.98
C GLU A 54 -2.96 -1.40 15.61
N ASP A 55 -1.85 -2.11 15.37
CA ASP A 55 -1.56 -3.42 15.92
C ASP A 55 -0.04 -3.64 16.07
N SER A 56 0.36 -4.86 16.46
CA SER A 56 1.77 -5.20 16.60
C SER A 56 2.58 -5.05 15.30
N HIS A 57 1.95 -5.17 14.12
CA HIS A 57 2.63 -4.96 12.85
C HIS A 57 2.96 -3.48 12.65
N THR A 58 2.00 -2.57 12.89
CA THR A 58 2.24 -1.13 12.75
C THR A 58 3.27 -0.60 13.75
N ASP A 59 3.31 -1.18 14.96
CA ASP A 59 4.34 -0.90 15.96
C ASP A 59 5.74 -1.27 15.45
N LEU A 60 5.91 -2.46 14.85
CA LEU A 60 7.20 -2.94 14.33
C LEU A 60 7.70 -2.07 13.18
N VAL A 61 6.81 -1.68 12.26
CA VAL A 61 7.15 -0.77 11.17
C VAL A 61 7.63 0.56 11.74
N SER A 62 6.86 1.15 12.64
CA SER A 62 7.21 2.42 13.29
C SER A 62 8.54 2.33 14.02
N GLU A 63 8.74 1.32 14.85
CA GLU A 63 9.97 1.13 15.62
C GLU A 63 11.19 0.96 14.72
N TYR A 64 11.07 0.15 13.65
CA TYR A 64 12.16 -0.06 12.70
C TYR A 64 12.60 1.25 12.06
N PHE A 65 11.67 2.03 11.49
CA PHE A 65 12.00 3.29 10.82
C PHE A 65 12.52 4.34 11.79
N HIS A 66 12.00 4.41 13.02
CA HIS A 66 12.55 5.27 14.07
C HIS A 66 13.99 4.91 14.44
N ARG A 67 14.28 3.60 14.58
CA ARG A 67 15.63 3.10 14.87
C ARG A 67 16.58 3.44 13.73
N ARG A 68 16.14 3.26 12.48
CA ARG A 68 16.92 3.60 11.27
C ARG A 68 17.15 5.09 11.14
N ALA A 69 16.18 5.94 11.50
CA ALA A 69 16.35 7.39 11.52
C ALA A 69 17.43 7.80 12.53
N ARG A 70 17.37 7.27 13.75
CA ARG A 70 18.39 7.52 14.79
C ARG A 70 19.78 7.02 14.39
N ALA A 71 19.86 5.94 13.62
CA ALA A 71 21.11 5.40 13.09
C ALA A 71 21.65 6.18 11.87
N GLY A 72 20.86 7.06 11.26
CA GLY A 72 21.21 7.78 10.03
C GLY A 72 20.98 6.97 8.75
N ASP A 73 20.32 5.82 8.84
CA ASP A 73 20.01 4.95 7.69
C ASP A 73 18.66 5.28 7.05
N PHE A 74 17.74 5.91 7.80
CA PHE A 74 16.51 6.47 7.26
C PHE A 74 16.62 8.00 7.25
N VAL A 75 16.89 8.55 6.07
CA VAL A 75 17.15 9.99 5.86
C VAL A 75 15.91 10.62 5.25
N MET A 76 15.37 11.64 5.92
CA MET A 76 14.21 12.40 5.48
C MET A 76 14.64 13.79 4.99
N ASP A 77 13.96 14.31 3.98
CA ASP A 77 14.17 15.67 3.50
C ASP A 77 13.74 16.68 4.59
N PRO A 78 14.60 17.63 5.00
CA PRO A 78 14.24 18.66 5.97
C PRO A 78 13.03 19.51 5.59
N GLY A 79 12.73 19.65 4.29
CA GLY A 79 11.57 20.39 3.78
C GLY A 79 10.23 19.78 4.16
N TYR A 80 10.18 18.47 4.44
CA TYR A 80 8.98 17.78 4.93
C TYR A 80 8.99 17.55 6.45
N ALA A 81 10.11 17.82 7.12
CA ALA A 81 10.28 17.55 8.54
C ALA A 81 9.40 18.41 9.46
N ASP A 82 9.05 19.62 9.05
CA ASP A 82 8.14 20.48 9.81
C ASP A 82 6.72 19.88 9.87
N ASP A 83 6.26 19.32 8.76
CA ASP A 83 4.92 18.72 8.64
C ASP A 83 4.85 17.35 9.30
N TYR A 84 5.83 16.46 9.05
CA TYR A 84 5.75 15.04 9.44
C TYR A 84 6.70 14.66 10.59
N GLY A 85 7.64 15.53 10.96
CA GLY A 85 8.65 15.25 11.97
C GLY A 85 9.90 14.56 11.42
N ASN A 86 11.00 14.68 12.16
CA ASN A 86 12.27 13.99 11.90
C ASN A 86 12.92 13.56 13.25
N PRO A 87 12.72 12.31 13.72
CA PRO A 87 11.95 11.23 13.08
C PRO A 87 10.44 11.50 13.01
N PRO A 88 9.69 10.73 12.19
CA PRO A 88 8.23 10.87 12.10
C PRO A 88 7.57 10.72 13.47
N ARG A 89 6.46 11.41 13.74
CA ARG A 89 5.85 11.42 15.09
C ARG A 89 5.05 10.16 15.39
N ASP A 90 4.48 9.57 14.36
CA ASP A 90 3.60 8.41 14.37
C ASP A 90 3.68 7.66 13.03
N ILE A 91 2.91 6.59 12.90
CA ILE A 91 2.87 5.78 11.67
C ILE A 91 2.30 6.57 10.49
N GLU A 92 1.28 7.41 10.67
CA GLU A 92 0.69 8.22 9.59
C GLU A 92 1.72 9.20 9.02
N ASN A 93 2.49 9.86 9.88
CA ASN A 93 3.59 10.74 9.50
C ASN A 93 4.71 9.97 8.77
N LEU A 94 4.99 8.72 9.15
CA LEU A 94 5.91 7.86 8.40
C LEU A 94 5.37 7.54 7.01
N LEU A 95 4.09 7.17 6.89
CA LEU A 95 3.47 6.85 5.61
C LEU A 95 3.37 8.07 4.69
N ALA A 96 3.22 9.28 5.25
CA ALA A 96 3.28 10.53 4.49
C ALA A 96 4.63 10.70 3.77
N TYR A 97 5.76 10.28 4.34
CA TYR A 97 7.05 10.29 3.62
C TYR A 97 7.07 9.31 2.44
N PHE A 98 6.43 8.14 2.57
CA PHE A 98 6.35 7.16 1.47
C PHE A 98 5.45 7.66 0.35
N GLU A 99 4.35 8.31 0.72
CA GLU A 99 3.45 9.00 -0.19
C GLU A 99 4.18 10.13 -0.94
N ARG A 100 4.94 11.00 -0.26
CA ARG A 100 5.71 12.05 -0.94
C ARG A 100 6.75 11.50 -1.90
N ASN A 101 7.27 10.29 -1.65
CA ASN A 101 8.10 9.56 -2.61
C ASN A 101 7.33 9.13 -3.87
N VAL A 102 6.02 9.07 -3.84
CA VAL A 102 5.17 8.84 -5.03
C VAL A 102 4.83 10.16 -5.71
N SER A 103 4.33 11.16 -4.98
CA SER A 103 3.63 12.30 -5.59
C SER A 103 4.44 13.55 -5.88
N ASP A 104 5.44 13.86 -5.06
CA ASP A 104 5.93 15.24 -4.93
C ASP A 104 7.46 15.34 -4.79
N SER A 105 8.17 14.21 -4.90
CA SER A 105 9.63 14.17 -4.82
C SER A 105 10.27 13.45 -6.00
N SER A 106 11.56 13.68 -6.23
CA SER A 106 12.31 13.13 -7.36
C SER A 106 13.42 12.18 -6.92
N GLU A 107 14.16 11.61 -7.88
CA GLU A 107 15.36 10.84 -7.57
C GLU A 107 16.47 11.74 -6.99
N GLU A 108 16.60 12.98 -7.45
CA GLU A 108 17.59 13.94 -6.95
C GLU A 108 17.22 14.52 -5.57
N HIS A 109 15.92 14.64 -5.30
CA HIS A 109 15.38 15.23 -4.08
C HIS A 109 14.29 14.33 -3.50
N PRO A 110 14.64 13.16 -2.94
CA PRO A 110 13.67 12.23 -2.38
C PRO A 110 13.12 12.72 -1.04
N ALA A 111 11.82 12.51 -0.79
CA ALA A 111 11.21 12.86 0.48
C ALA A 111 11.79 12.05 1.66
N ALA A 112 12.05 10.76 1.43
CA ALA A 112 12.80 9.94 2.37
C ALA A 112 13.55 8.78 1.67
N THR A 113 14.66 8.35 2.26
CA THR A 113 15.42 7.19 1.79
C THR A 113 15.78 6.27 2.94
N LEU A 114 15.66 4.96 2.73
CA LEU A 114 16.17 3.91 3.62
C LEU A 114 17.39 3.28 2.96
N PHE A 115 18.55 3.33 3.62
CA PHE A 115 19.84 2.92 3.08
C PHE A 115 20.14 3.55 1.71
N GLY A 116 19.79 4.83 1.55
CA GLY A 116 19.98 5.59 0.31
C GLY A 116 19.02 5.23 -0.82
N ARG A 117 17.97 4.43 -0.57
CA ARG A 117 16.94 4.08 -1.56
C ARG A 117 15.59 4.64 -1.15
N ARG A 118 14.83 5.17 -2.10
CA ARG A 118 13.46 5.63 -1.85
C ARG A 118 12.57 4.47 -1.40
N VAL A 119 11.68 4.77 -0.46
CA VAL A 119 10.62 3.89 -0.02
C VAL A 119 9.30 4.49 -0.48
N PHE A 120 8.54 3.73 -1.24
CA PHE A 120 7.27 4.17 -1.82
C PHE A 120 6.10 3.54 -1.08
N SER A 121 4.89 4.01 -1.33
CA SER A 121 3.66 3.34 -0.93
C SER A 121 2.82 2.99 -2.15
N THR A 122 1.95 2.00 -1.97
CA THR A 122 0.87 1.69 -2.90
C THR A 122 -0.39 1.36 -2.09
N LEU A 123 -1.56 1.53 -2.70
CA LEU A 123 -2.84 1.41 -2.03
C LEU A 123 -3.74 0.42 -2.75
N VAL A 124 -4.38 -0.46 -1.97
CA VAL A 124 -5.40 -1.39 -2.46
C VAL A 124 -6.70 -1.11 -1.71
N ALA A 125 -7.82 -0.99 -2.43
CA ALA A 125 -9.12 -0.82 -1.78
C ALA A 125 -9.38 -1.98 -0.81
N ARG A 126 -9.79 -1.70 0.43
CA ARG A 126 -9.96 -2.73 1.48
C ARG A 126 -10.89 -3.88 1.09
N PRO A 127 -12.05 -3.65 0.43
CA PRO A 127 -12.89 -4.76 -0.04
C PRO A 127 -12.15 -5.67 -1.04
N VAL A 128 -11.35 -5.09 -1.94
CA VAL A 128 -10.54 -5.84 -2.92
C VAL A 128 -9.45 -6.64 -2.22
N TRP A 129 -8.71 -6.02 -1.29
CA TRP A 129 -7.70 -6.72 -0.49
C TRP A 129 -8.28 -7.94 0.22
N THR A 130 -9.43 -7.76 0.87
CA THR A 130 -10.13 -8.81 1.63
C THR A 130 -10.60 -9.94 0.72
N ALA A 131 -11.18 -9.59 -0.44
CA ALA A 131 -11.62 -10.57 -1.42
C ALA A 131 -10.46 -11.40 -1.98
N LEU A 132 -9.31 -10.77 -2.26
CA LEU A 132 -8.12 -11.46 -2.74
C LEU A 132 -7.50 -12.34 -1.65
N ALA A 133 -7.39 -11.84 -0.43
CA ALA A 133 -6.90 -12.60 0.72
C ALA A 133 -7.70 -13.90 0.93
N SER A 134 -9.02 -13.83 0.76
CA SER A 134 -9.90 -15.00 0.85
C SER A 134 -9.78 -15.93 -0.38
N ALA A 135 -9.85 -15.38 -1.59
CA ALA A 135 -9.93 -16.17 -2.83
C ALA A 135 -8.59 -16.81 -3.25
N PHE A 136 -7.47 -16.20 -2.85
CA PHE A 136 -6.12 -16.63 -3.21
C PHE A 136 -5.31 -17.06 -1.99
N ALA A 137 -5.98 -17.43 -0.89
CA ALA A 137 -5.33 -17.96 0.30
C ALA A 137 -4.29 -19.04 -0.12
N PRO A 138 -3.03 -18.90 0.29
CA PRO A 138 -1.95 -19.71 -0.22
C PRO A 138 -2.19 -21.21 0.05
N GLY A 139 -2.16 -21.99 -1.03
CA GLY A 139 -2.40 -23.43 -0.98
C GLY A 139 -1.20 -24.19 -0.43
N GLY A 140 -1.20 -24.50 0.87
CA GLY A 140 -0.12 -25.22 1.52
C GLY A 140 1.14 -24.36 1.77
N GLY A 141 2.12 -24.94 2.47
CA GLY A 141 3.28 -24.20 2.98
C GLY A 141 3.08 -23.73 4.42
N THR A 142 4.03 -22.95 4.92
CA THR A 142 3.99 -22.35 6.26
C THR A 142 4.15 -20.83 6.12
N TYR A 143 3.73 -20.07 7.14
CA TYR A 143 3.91 -18.61 7.14
C TYR A 143 5.37 -18.19 6.99
N GLU A 144 6.34 -19.00 7.43
CA GLU A 144 7.76 -18.75 7.17
C GLU A 144 8.14 -18.88 5.69
N THR A 145 7.52 -19.82 4.98
CA THR A 145 7.75 -20.02 3.54
C THR A 145 7.20 -18.82 2.75
N TRP A 146 5.95 -18.45 3.03
CA TRP A 146 5.30 -17.31 2.39
C TRP A 146 6.04 -16.00 2.69
N TYR A 147 6.51 -15.84 3.93
CA TYR A 147 7.34 -14.70 4.32
C TYR A 147 8.61 -14.57 3.49
N GLU A 148 9.37 -15.67 3.31
CA GLU A 148 10.59 -15.65 2.50
C GLU A 148 10.28 -15.39 1.01
N GLU A 149 9.15 -15.86 0.48
CA GLU A 149 8.71 -15.61 -0.89
C GLU A 149 8.34 -14.13 -1.14
N ILE A 150 7.52 -13.54 -0.26
CA ILE A 150 7.09 -12.14 -0.32
C ILE A 150 8.31 -11.22 -0.31
N PHE A 151 9.18 -11.40 0.69
CA PHE A 151 10.28 -10.46 0.95
C PHE A 151 11.59 -10.84 0.27
N ALA A 152 11.67 -12.02 -0.37
CA ALA A 152 12.86 -12.55 -1.04
C ALA A 152 14.12 -12.46 -0.15
N GLY A 153 13.96 -12.77 1.14
CA GLY A 153 15.06 -12.76 2.10
C GLY A 153 15.69 -11.40 2.41
N SER A 154 14.98 -10.29 2.15
CA SER A 154 15.33 -8.92 2.52
C SER A 154 15.94 -8.79 3.92
N ALA A 155 17.04 -8.05 4.05
CA ALA A 155 17.67 -7.82 5.36
C ALA A 155 16.78 -6.95 6.25
N GLU A 156 16.14 -5.95 5.65
CA GLU A 156 15.26 -4.98 6.30
C GLU A 156 14.05 -5.67 6.93
N THR A 157 13.38 -6.54 6.18
CA THR A 157 12.19 -7.23 6.70
C THR A 157 12.57 -8.33 7.68
N LYS A 158 13.75 -8.96 7.50
CA LYS A 158 14.30 -9.92 8.47
C LYS A 158 14.54 -9.28 9.82
N GLU A 159 15.08 -8.07 9.83
CA GLU A 159 15.23 -7.34 11.08
C GLU A 159 13.89 -6.88 11.66
N MET A 160 12.94 -6.49 10.81
CA MET A 160 11.64 -6.00 11.25
C MET A 160 10.74 -7.12 11.84
N TYR A 161 10.76 -8.31 11.24
CA TYR A 161 9.69 -9.30 11.46
C TYR A 161 10.16 -10.70 11.89
N ARG A 162 11.44 -11.06 11.75
CA ARG A 162 11.90 -12.46 11.86
C ARG A 162 11.47 -13.16 13.15
N ASP A 163 11.53 -12.46 14.27
CA ASP A 163 11.25 -13.06 15.58
C ASP A 163 9.75 -13.11 15.89
N LEU A 164 8.91 -12.52 15.04
CA LEU A 164 7.47 -12.36 15.21
C LEU A 164 6.65 -12.88 14.02
N ILE A 165 7.25 -13.68 13.13
CA ILE A 165 6.59 -14.18 11.92
C ILE A 165 5.30 -14.96 12.28
N ARG A 166 5.30 -15.70 13.40
CA ARG A 166 4.12 -16.45 13.84
C ARG A 166 2.98 -15.54 14.26
N GLU A 167 3.29 -14.50 15.02
CA GLU A 167 2.34 -13.49 15.47
C GLU A 167 1.76 -12.70 14.28
N LEU A 168 2.56 -12.54 13.23
CA LEU A 168 2.21 -11.86 11.98
C LEU A 168 1.59 -12.80 10.92
N ALA A 169 1.27 -14.05 11.26
CA ALA A 169 0.85 -15.06 10.28
C ALA A 169 -0.33 -14.60 9.40
N ARG A 170 -1.33 -13.93 9.98
CA ARG A 170 -2.48 -13.40 9.23
C ARG A 170 -2.05 -12.36 8.19
N HIS A 171 -1.23 -11.38 8.58
CA HIS A 171 -0.76 -10.34 7.66
C HIS A 171 0.12 -10.92 6.54
N ILE A 172 0.91 -11.94 6.85
CA ILE A 172 1.73 -12.67 5.88
C ILE A 172 0.84 -13.45 4.91
N GLU A 173 -0.18 -14.16 5.41
CA GLU A 173 -1.13 -14.90 4.60
C GLU A 173 -1.89 -13.98 3.62
N GLU A 174 -2.41 -12.86 4.12
CA GLU A 174 -3.14 -11.88 3.31
C GLU A 174 -2.24 -11.30 2.20
N LEU A 175 -1.03 -10.84 2.53
CA LEU A 175 -0.11 -10.30 1.52
C LEU A 175 0.38 -11.40 0.55
N SER A 176 0.57 -12.64 1.02
CA SER A 176 0.92 -13.78 0.17
C SER A 176 -0.17 -14.07 -0.86
N ALA A 177 -1.43 -14.04 -0.44
CA ALA A 177 -2.58 -14.23 -1.33
C ALA A 177 -2.66 -13.13 -2.40
N VAL A 178 -2.46 -11.86 -2.02
CA VAL A 178 -2.43 -10.75 -2.97
C VAL A 178 -1.24 -10.87 -3.93
N ASN A 179 -0.05 -11.26 -3.45
CA ASN A 179 1.10 -11.56 -4.31
C ASN A 179 0.80 -12.69 -5.29
N GLY A 180 0.24 -13.80 -4.81
CA GLY A 180 -0.13 -14.95 -5.63
C GLY A 180 -1.14 -14.57 -6.71
N PHE A 181 -2.10 -13.70 -6.39
CA PHE A 181 -3.00 -13.13 -7.38
C PHE A 181 -2.25 -12.34 -8.46
N LEU A 182 -1.42 -11.36 -8.07
CA LEU A 182 -0.64 -10.54 -9.00
C LEU A 182 0.23 -11.42 -9.91
N ASP A 183 0.96 -12.37 -9.33
CA ASP A 183 1.81 -13.30 -10.06
C ASP A 183 1.00 -14.17 -11.04
N SER A 184 -0.19 -14.65 -10.65
CA SER A 184 -1.08 -15.42 -11.52
C SER A 184 -1.56 -14.63 -12.75
N ARG A 185 -1.58 -13.30 -12.65
CA ARG A 185 -1.91 -12.38 -13.75
C ARG A 185 -0.69 -11.88 -14.52
N GLY A 186 0.52 -12.30 -14.13
CA GLY A 186 1.76 -11.76 -14.68
C GLY A 186 2.00 -10.29 -14.33
N LEU A 187 1.31 -9.79 -13.31
CA LEU A 187 1.42 -8.43 -12.78
C LEU A 187 2.48 -8.40 -11.68
N GLY A 188 2.90 -7.21 -11.30
CA GLY A 188 3.73 -6.98 -10.12
C GLY A 188 3.22 -5.76 -9.36
N TRP A 189 3.76 -5.54 -8.18
CA TRP A 189 3.51 -4.30 -7.46
C TRP A 189 3.97 -3.10 -8.28
N SER A 190 3.12 -2.09 -8.33
CA SER A 190 3.35 -0.81 -8.98
C SER A 190 3.01 0.33 -8.03
N ILE A 191 3.55 1.50 -8.36
CA ILE A 191 3.11 2.79 -7.83
C ILE A 191 2.23 3.48 -8.88
N PRO A 192 1.37 4.44 -8.49
CA PRO A 192 0.63 5.25 -9.45
C PRO A 192 1.53 5.92 -10.48
N ASP A 193 1.07 6.00 -11.73
CA ASP A 193 1.78 6.73 -12.78
C ASP A 193 1.67 8.24 -12.54
N SER A 194 2.65 9.01 -13.03
CA SER A 194 2.73 10.46 -12.76
C SER A 194 1.52 11.26 -13.25
N ASP A 195 0.82 10.77 -14.27
CA ASP A 195 -0.40 11.38 -14.81
C ASP A 195 -1.66 11.09 -13.97
N GLU A 196 -1.58 10.12 -13.05
CA GLU A 196 -2.65 9.82 -12.07
C GLU A 196 -2.56 10.70 -10.81
N ILE A 197 -1.49 11.47 -10.66
CA ILE A 197 -1.18 12.20 -9.42
C ILE A 197 -1.72 13.64 -9.50
N GLY A 198 -2.35 14.09 -8.41
CA GLY A 198 -2.78 15.48 -8.23
C GLY A 198 -4.19 15.82 -8.74
N GLY A 199 -4.89 14.86 -9.36
CA GLY A 199 -6.29 14.99 -9.78
C GLY A 199 -7.29 14.54 -8.72
N GLN A 200 -8.53 15.03 -8.78
CA GLN A 200 -9.65 14.47 -8.02
C GLN A 200 -10.53 13.64 -8.95
N HIS A 201 -11.02 12.51 -8.46
CA HIS A 201 -11.92 11.65 -9.24
C HIS A 201 -13.38 12.06 -9.00
N PHE A 202 -14.13 12.28 -10.07
CA PHE A 202 -15.57 12.63 -10.03
C PHE A 202 -16.43 11.46 -10.51
N GLY A 203 -17.75 11.53 -10.30
CA GLY A 203 -18.68 10.43 -10.55
C GLY A 203 -18.56 9.78 -11.93
N PRO A 204 -18.48 10.54 -13.05
CA PRO A 204 -18.27 9.95 -14.37
C PRO A 204 -16.97 9.14 -14.48
N GLU A 205 -15.85 9.67 -14.02
CA GLU A 205 -14.55 8.97 -14.04
C GLU A 205 -14.56 7.74 -13.12
N MET A 206 -15.14 7.87 -11.92
CA MET A 206 -15.26 6.77 -10.97
C MET A 206 -16.08 5.61 -11.55
N ARG A 207 -17.13 5.90 -12.33
CA ARG A 207 -17.90 4.88 -13.06
C ARG A 207 -17.07 4.23 -14.16
N GLU A 208 -16.33 5.01 -14.95
CA GLU A 208 -15.45 4.46 -15.99
C GLU A 208 -14.39 3.51 -15.40
N TYR A 209 -13.77 3.87 -14.29
CA TYR A 209 -12.81 3.01 -13.59
C TYR A 209 -13.47 1.74 -13.04
N LEU A 210 -14.69 1.85 -12.49
CA LEU A 210 -15.44 0.71 -11.97
C LEU A 210 -15.84 -0.27 -13.10
N ASP A 211 -16.30 0.24 -14.24
CA ASP A 211 -16.67 -0.58 -15.40
C ASP A 211 -15.44 -1.25 -16.01
N ALA A 212 -14.32 -0.54 -16.11
CA ALA A 212 -13.04 -1.11 -16.53
C ALA A 212 -12.59 -2.24 -15.58
N ALA A 213 -12.70 -2.03 -14.27
CA ALA A 213 -12.39 -3.06 -13.27
C ALA A 213 -13.31 -4.28 -13.40
N ARG A 214 -14.64 -4.09 -13.56
CA ARG A 214 -15.58 -5.19 -13.77
C ARG A 214 -15.24 -6.00 -15.02
N SER A 215 -14.84 -5.33 -16.10
CA SER A 215 -14.43 -5.99 -17.33
C SER A 215 -13.09 -6.74 -17.16
N GLY A 216 -12.10 -6.12 -16.53
CA GLY A 216 -10.78 -6.71 -16.33
C GLY A 216 -10.75 -7.91 -15.38
N PHE A 217 -11.68 -7.93 -14.40
CA PHE A 217 -11.73 -8.93 -13.34
C PHE A 217 -12.98 -9.83 -13.41
N HIS A 218 -13.62 -9.91 -14.59
CA HIS A 218 -14.85 -10.69 -14.81
C HIS A 218 -14.74 -12.18 -14.46
N ASP A 219 -13.52 -12.71 -14.38
CA ASP A 219 -13.20 -14.11 -14.08
C ASP A 219 -12.81 -14.34 -12.61
N VAL A 220 -12.89 -13.32 -11.74
CA VAL A 220 -12.60 -13.42 -10.30
C VAL A 220 -13.85 -13.08 -9.49
N PRO A 221 -14.71 -14.06 -9.16
CA PRO A 221 -16.00 -13.80 -8.51
C PRO A 221 -15.89 -12.98 -7.22
N GLY A 222 -14.90 -13.28 -6.36
CA GLY A 222 -14.70 -12.52 -5.12
C GLY A 222 -14.35 -11.05 -5.35
N VAL A 223 -13.60 -10.73 -6.41
CA VAL A 223 -13.32 -9.33 -6.77
C VAL A 223 -14.57 -8.65 -7.31
N LEU A 224 -15.40 -9.32 -8.12
CA LEU A 224 -16.67 -8.76 -8.58
C LEU A 224 -17.64 -8.45 -7.43
N GLU A 225 -17.67 -9.31 -6.40
CA GLU A 225 -18.42 -9.05 -5.16
C GLU A 225 -17.87 -7.82 -4.43
N ALA A 226 -16.54 -7.72 -4.29
CA ALA A 226 -15.89 -6.54 -3.71
C ALA A 226 -16.15 -5.24 -4.50
N LEU A 227 -16.19 -5.30 -5.85
CA LEU A 227 -16.53 -4.16 -6.69
C LEU A 227 -18.00 -3.75 -6.53
N THR A 228 -18.89 -4.71 -6.28
CA THR A 228 -20.30 -4.42 -5.98
C THR A 228 -20.44 -3.78 -4.59
N GLU A 229 -19.69 -4.24 -3.60
CA GLU A 229 -19.63 -3.62 -2.28
C GLU A 229 -19.08 -2.19 -2.36
N TYR A 230 -18.02 -1.98 -3.15
CA TYR A 230 -17.46 -0.65 -3.40
C TYR A 230 -18.53 0.28 -3.98
N GLU A 231 -19.24 -0.12 -5.05
CA GLU A 231 -20.31 0.67 -5.68
C GLU A 231 -21.40 1.08 -4.68
N GLN A 232 -21.79 0.18 -3.77
CA GLN A 232 -22.78 0.47 -2.73
C GLN A 232 -22.27 1.50 -1.71
N ARG A 233 -20.99 1.44 -1.33
CA ARG A 233 -20.40 2.35 -0.34
C ARG A 233 -20.17 3.75 -0.91
N VAL A 234 -19.80 3.85 -2.19
CA VAL A 234 -19.51 5.14 -2.85
C VAL A 234 -20.67 5.66 -3.70
N GLY A 235 -21.86 5.07 -3.60
CA GLY A 235 -22.99 5.36 -4.49
C GLY A 235 -23.29 6.86 -4.67
N ASP A 236 -23.32 7.61 -3.58
CA ASP A 236 -23.54 9.06 -3.61
C ASP A 236 -22.44 9.80 -4.40
N LEU A 237 -21.19 9.34 -4.31
CA LEU A 237 -20.04 9.92 -5.03
C LEU A 237 -20.03 9.55 -6.51
N LEU A 238 -20.68 8.44 -6.89
CA LEU A 238 -20.87 8.12 -8.30
C LEU A 238 -21.85 9.11 -8.92
N ASP A 239 -22.88 9.53 -8.17
CA ASP A 239 -23.92 10.44 -8.66
C ASP A 239 -23.54 11.93 -8.69
N ASP A 240 -22.41 12.30 -8.07
CA ASP A 240 -21.75 13.62 -8.14
C ASP A 240 -21.14 13.95 -9.53
#